data_AF-A0A7C2LED0-F1
#
_entry.id   AF-A0A7C2LED0-F1
#
_cell.length_a   1.000
_cell.length_b   1.000
_cell.length_c   1.000
_cell.angle_alpha   90.00
_cell.angle_beta   90.00
_cell.angle_gamma   90.00
#
_symmetry.space_group_name_H-M   'P 1'
#
loop_
_entity.id
_entity.type
_entity.pdbx_description
1 polymer ?
#
loop_
_entity_poly.entity_id
_entity_poly.type
_entity_poly.pdbx_seq_one_letter_code
_entity_poly.pdbx_strand_id
1 'polypeptide(L)' 'MREGADEIRWAISTVVEEGLSVARFNDKVVLSIALRRRVPLATFDSKLRNQAKKLGIQAIPATI' A
#
# COMPACT_ATOMS: atom_id res chain seq x y z
N MET A 1 -1.41 -28.58 -0.41
CA MET A 1 -2.37 -27.49 -0.70
C MET A 1 -1.86 -26.22 -0.04
N ARG A 2 -1.65 -25.14 -0.80
CA ARG A 2 -1.46 -23.79 -0.25
C ARG A 2 -2.73 -23.00 -0.53
N GLU A 3 -3.81 -23.38 0.14
CA GLU A 3 -5.08 -22.63 0.06
C GLU A 3 -4.80 -21.16 0.43
N GLY A 4 -5.19 -20.24 -0.44
CA GLY A 4 -4.99 -18.79 -0.32
C GLY A 4 -3.90 -18.21 -1.23
N ALA A 5 -2.82 -18.94 -1.49
CA ALA A 5 -1.71 -18.38 -2.28
C ALA A 5 -2.05 -18.30 -3.78
N ASP A 6 -2.78 -19.28 -4.29
CA ASP A 6 -3.18 -19.34 -5.70
C ASP A 6 -4.31 -18.35 -5.98
N GLU A 7 -5.22 -18.13 -5.04
CA GLU A 7 -6.27 -17.12 -5.10
C GLU A 7 -5.70 -15.70 -5.07
N ILE A 8 -4.68 -15.44 -4.25
CA ILE A 8 -3.97 -14.15 -4.24
C ILE A 8 -3.27 -13.92 -5.59
N ARG A 9 -2.61 -14.94 -6.15
CA ARG A 9 -1.97 -14.81 -7.47
C ARG A 9 -2.99 -14.54 -8.56
N TRP A 10 -4.09 -15.27 -8.57
CA TRP A 10 -5.19 -15.06 -9.52
C TRP A 10 -5.70 -13.62 -9.43
N ALA A 11 -5.99 -13.12 -8.21
CA ALA A 11 -6.47 -11.77 -8.00
C ALA A 11 -5.46 -10.70 -8.47
N ILE A 12 -4.16 -10.88 -8.20
CA ILE A 12 -3.11 -9.96 -8.68
C ILE A 12 -3.08 -9.98 -10.22
N SER A 13 -3.14 -11.15 -10.84
CA SER A 13 -3.15 -11.27 -12.31
C SER A 13 -4.36 -10.56 -12.91
N THR A 14 -5.56 -10.76 -12.36
CA THR A 14 -6.78 -10.07 -12.82
C THR A 14 -6.64 -8.54 -12.72
N VAL A 15 -6.14 -8.00 -11.61
CA VAL A 15 -5.89 -6.55 -11.46
C VAL A 15 -4.93 -6.03 -12.53
N VAL A 16 -3.89 -6.80 -12.87
CA VAL A 16 -2.94 -6.44 -13.93
C VAL A 16 -3.60 -6.49 -15.32
N GLU A 17 -4.37 -7.54 -15.61
CA GLU A 17 -5.10 -7.72 -16.88
C GLU A 17 -6.14 -6.61 -17.11
N GLU A 18 -6.79 -6.12 -16.05
CA GLU A 18 -7.70 -4.98 -16.07
C GLU A 18 -6.99 -3.62 -16.25
N GLY A 19 -5.65 -3.59 -16.31
CA GLY A 19 -4.86 -2.37 -16.46
C GLY A 19 -4.78 -1.53 -15.18
N LEU A 20 -5.13 -2.10 -14.03
CA LEU A 20 -5.05 -1.43 -12.73
C LEU A 20 -3.64 -1.53 -12.14
N SER A 21 -3.19 -0.47 -11.48
CA SER A 21 -1.85 -0.45 -10.88
C SER A 21 -1.84 -1.18 -9.53
N VAL A 22 -1.23 -2.36 -9.50
CA VAL A 22 -0.99 -3.14 -8.27
C VAL A 22 -0.21 -2.32 -7.23
N ALA A 23 0.78 -1.54 -7.66
CA ALA A 23 1.53 -0.67 -6.77
C ALA A 23 0.63 0.37 -6.07
N ARG A 24 -0.30 0.98 -6.82
CA ARG A 24 -1.27 1.93 -6.22
C ARG A 24 -2.25 1.24 -5.29
N PHE A 25 -2.69 0.02 -5.59
CA PHE A 25 -3.52 -0.76 -4.69
C PHE A 25 -2.78 -1.06 -3.38
N ASN A 26 -1.53 -1.55 -3.49
CA ASN A 26 -0.69 -1.85 -2.33
C ASN A 26 -0.45 -0.62 -1.45
N ASP A 27 -0.18 0.54 -2.05
CA ASP A 27 -0.08 1.81 -1.32
C ASP A 27 -1.34 2.06 -0.48
N LYS A 28 -2.54 1.86 -1.04
CA LYS A 28 -3.80 2.05 -0.31
C LYS A 28 -3.98 1.05 0.82
N VAL A 29 -3.60 -0.20 0.63
CA VAL A 29 -3.62 -1.22 1.69
C VAL A 29 -2.71 -0.80 2.85
N VAL A 30 -1.47 -0.41 2.55
CA VAL A 30 -0.50 0.05 3.55
C VAL A 30 -1.01 1.29 4.29
N LEU A 31 -1.50 2.30 3.57
CA LEU A 31 -2.05 3.52 4.16
C LEU A 31 -3.29 3.24 5.01
N SER A 32 -4.19 2.35 4.56
CA SER A 32 -5.38 1.94 5.31
C SER A 32 -5.01 1.31 6.65
N ILE A 33 -4.00 0.44 6.66
CA ILE A 33 -3.50 -0.19 7.89
C ILE A 33 -2.91 0.87 8.82
N ALA A 34 -2.04 1.75 8.31
CA ALA A 34 -1.41 2.81 9.10
C ALA A 34 -2.44 3.77 9.70
N LEU A 35 -3.43 4.20 8.91
CA LEU A 35 -4.52 5.06 9.35
C LEU A 35 -5.36 4.39 10.45
N ARG A 36 -5.82 3.15 10.22
CA ARG A 36 -6.64 2.40 11.16
C ARG A 36 -5.92 2.15 12.48
N ARG A 37 -4.62 1.85 12.42
CA ARG A 37 -3.79 1.56 13.60
C ARG A 37 -3.24 2.82 14.27
N ARG A 38 -3.38 4.00 13.65
CA ARG A 38 -2.79 5.27 14.08
C ARG A 38 -1.27 5.18 14.31
N VAL A 39 -0.57 4.51 13.39
CA VAL A 39 0.89 4.33 13.45
C VAL A 39 1.57 5.09 12.31
N PRO A 40 2.81 5.56 12.51
CA PRO A 40 3.58 6.18 11.44
C PRO A 40 3.95 5.16 10.35
N LEU A 41 4.23 5.66 9.14
CA LEU A 41 4.65 4.88 7.98
C LEU A 41 6.16 5.04 7.73
N ALA A 42 6.92 3.96 7.86
CA ALA A 42 8.33 3.95 7.47
C ALA A 42 8.45 3.74 5.95
N THR A 43 8.89 4.75 5.22
CA THR A 43 9.09 4.64 3.76
C THR A 43 9.93 5.80 3.20
N PHE A 44 10.70 5.48 2.16
CA PHE A 44 11.48 6.43 1.35
C PHE A 44 10.77 6.79 0.03
N ASP A 45 9.62 6.18 -0.29
CA ASP A 45 8.87 6.49 -1.51
C ASP A 45 8.15 7.84 -1.40
N SER A 46 8.56 8.81 -2.22
CA SER A 46 8.04 10.18 -2.16
C SER A 46 6.54 10.29 -2.45
N LYS A 47 5.99 9.44 -3.35
CA LYS A 47 4.57 9.45 -3.68
C LYS A 47 3.74 8.92 -2.53
N LEU A 48 4.16 7.83 -1.91
CA LEU A 48 3.49 7.24 -0.76
C LEU A 48 3.55 8.16 0.46
N ARG A 49 4.69 8.83 0.69
CA ARG A 49 4.83 9.87 1.74
C ARG A 49 3.86 11.02 1.54
N ASN A 50 3.70 11.51 0.30
CA ASN A 50 2.75 12.56 -0.02
C ASN A 50 1.30 12.12 0.23
N GLN A 51 0.97 10.86 -0.05
CA GLN A 51 -0.34 10.30 0.27
C GLN A 51 -0.57 10.17 1.78
N ALA A 52 0.43 9.68 2.52
CA ALA A 52 0.40 9.57 3.99
C ALA A 52 0.16 10.94 4.65
N LYS A 53 0.89 11.97 4.20
CA LYS A 53 0.74 13.35 4.68
C LYS A 53 -0.69 13.87 4.51
N LYS A 54 -1.33 13.63 3.37
CA LYS A 54 -2.74 14.03 3.10
C LYS A 54 -3.74 13.36 4.06
N LEU A 55 -3.39 12.22 4.62
CA LEU A 55 -4.20 11.45 5.56
C LEU A 55 -3.82 11.72 7.03
N GLY A 56 -2.90 12.66 7.29
CA GLY A 56 -2.41 12.94 8.65
C GLY A 56 -1.51 11.85 9.23
N ILE A 57 -0.99 10.94 8.39
CA ILE A 57 -0.08 9.87 8.82
C ILE A 57 1.36 10.39 8.73
N GLN A 58 2.08 10.34 9.85
CA GLN A 58 3.50 10.70 9.88
C GLN A 58 4.33 9.68 9.10
N ALA A 59 5.18 10.15 8.19
CA ALA A 59 6.16 9.31 7.51
C ALA A 59 7.55 9.41 8.16
N ILE A 60 8.26 8.29 8.27
CA ILE A 60 9.58 8.18 8.92
C ILE A 60 10.60 7.63 7.91
N PRO A 61 11.83 8.18 7.83
CA PRO A 61 12.31 9.39 8.52
C PRO A 61 11.52 10.65 8.08
N ALA A 62 11.59 11.76 8.82
CA ALA A 62 10.82 12.97 8.49
C ALA A 62 11.26 13.61 7.15
N THR A 63 12.54 13.47 6.81
CA THR A 63 13.19 13.92 5.58
C THR A 63 13.93 12.76 4.92
N ILE A 64 14.01 12.80 3.59
CA ILE A 64 14.66 11.81 2.73
C ILE A 64 15.90 12.42 2.10
#